data_AF-A0A7C3E153-F1
#
_entry.id   AF-A0A7C3E153-F1
#
_cell.length_a   1.000
_cell.length_b   1.000
_cell.length_c   1.000
_cell.angle_alpha   90.00
_cell.angle_beta   90.00
_cell.angle_gamma   90.00
#
_symmetry.space_group_name_H-M   'P 1'
#
loop_
_entity.id
_entity.type
_entity.pdbx_description
1 polymer ?
#
loop_
_entity_poly.entity_id
_entity_poly.type
_entity_poly.pdbx_seq_one_letter_code
_entity_poly.pdbx_strand_id
1 'polypeptide(L)'
;MRYINRVRRYQLNARSRALADALGLLGYPGFQTLFTELLADEAAAQDPAIVLTAALASNDLDPRVAEALPWLVLRYPNLDWNWTIKEARRRKVQNRLGYVISLALQAGSAATDPETLVKLSNIEEEVFTVRLEAEDTFCERLAEEQRAWLRATAPPEARQWNIVCGLRAKDLPYATP
;
A
#
# COMPACT_ATOMS: atom_id res chain seq x y z
N MET A 1 -10.06 9.37 25.61
CA MET A 1 -8.69 9.92 25.66
C MET A 1 -8.33 10.47 24.29
N ARG A 2 -8.33 11.80 24.13
CA ARG A 2 -8.00 12.49 22.87
C ARG A 2 -6.48 12.59 22.75
N TYR A 3 -5.88 11.94 21.76
CA TYR A 3 -4.46 12.14 21.45
C TYR A 3 -4.31 13.49 20.73
N ILE A 4 -3.64 14.41 21.42
CA ILE A 4 -3.30 15.74 20.95
C ILE A 4 -2.23 15.62 19.87
N ASN A 5 -2.53 16.24 18.72
CA ASN A 5 -1.63 16.48 17.60
C ASN A 5 -0.26 16.99 18.08
N ARG A 6 0.78 16.18 17.89
CA ARG A 6 2.16 16.64 17.83
C ARG A 6 2.58 16.58 16.37
N VAL A 7 2.63 17.74 15.72
CA VAL A 7 3.23 17.89 14.39
C VAL A 7 4.75 17.68 14.55
N ARG A 8 5.17 16.41 14.68
CA ARG A 8 6.52 16.04 14.25
C ARG A 8 6.50 16.24 12.74
N ARG A 9 7.35 17.11 12.22
CA ARG A 9 7.75 17.00 10.81
C ARG A 9 8.38 15.62 10.67
N TYR A 10 7.59 14.62 10.30
CA TYR A 10 8.12 13.32 9.89
C TYR A 10 8.99 13.61 8.67
N GLN A 11 10.31 13.66 8.89
CA GLN A 11 11.23 13.62 7.76
C GLN A 11 11.13 12.21 7.20
N LEU A 12 10.50 12.10 6.02
CA LEU A 12 10.54 10.88 5.24
C LEU A 12 11.99 10.48 5.06
N ASN A 13 12.31 9.20 5.30
CA ASN A 13 13.61 8.69 4.86
C ASN A 13 13.71 8.87 3.33
N ALA A 14 14.93 8.94 2.79
CA ALA A 14 15.15 9.28 1.38
C ALA A 14 14.34 8.39 0.42
N ARG A 15 14.17 7.10 0.76
CA ARG A 15 13.39 6.15 -0.02
C ARG A 15 11.89 6.46 0.02
N SER A 16 11.33 6.71 1.20
CA SER A 16 9.91 7.09 1.34
C SER A 16 9.62 8.44 0.69
N ARG A 17 10.60 9.37 0.68
CA ARG A 17 10.48 10.62 -0.06
C ARG A 17 10.38 10.37 -1.57
N ALA A 18 11.30 9.58 -2.13
CA ALA A 18 11.26 9.25 -3.55
C ALA A 18 9.96 8.53 -3.95
N LEU A 19 9.46 7.63 -3.09
CA LEU A 19 8.17 6.95 -3.31
C LEU A 19 6.98 7.91 -3.23
N ALA A 20 6.98 8.86 -2.28
CA ALA A 20 5.97 9.89 -2.19
C ALA A 20 5.96 10.79 -3.44
N ASP A 21 7.13 11.19 -3.94
CA ASP A 21 7.25 11.99 -5.16
C ASP A 21 6.76 11.19 -6.39
N ALA A 22 7.12 9.90 -6.50
CA ALA A 22 6.62 9.02 -7.57
C ALA A 22 5.10 8.82 -7.52
N LEU A 23 4.52 8.64 -6.33
CA LEU A 23 3.06 8.58 -6.14
C LEU A 23 2.39 9.90 -6.49
N GLY A 24 3.00 11.04 -6.16
CA GLY A 24 2.53 12.37 -6.56
C GLY A 24 2.50 12.54 -8.07
N LEU A 25 3.54 12.08 -8.78
CA LEU A 25 3.57 12.05 -10.25
C LEU A 25 2.46 11.16 -10.82
N LEU A 26 2.26 9.96 -10.26
CA LEU A 26 1.13 9.09 -10.61
C LEU A 26 -0.25 9.72 -10.30
N GLY A 27 -0.28 10.85 -9.60
CA GLY A 27 -1.50 11.61 -9.34
C GLY A 27 -2.17 11.28 -8.01
N TYR A 28 -1.45 10.71 -7.03
CA TYR A 28 -2.01 10.50 -5.69
C TYR A 28 -2.28 11.84 -4.98
N PRO A 29 -3.52 12.17 -4.61
CA PRO A 29 -3.86 13.50 -4.09
C PRO A 29 -3.08 13.90 -2.84
N GLY A 30 -2.75 12.95 -1.95
CA GLY A 30 -2.01 13.23 -0.72
C GLY A 30 -0.54 13.62 -0.91
N PHE A 31 0.02 13.42 -2.12
CA PHE A 31 1.39 13.78 -2.48
C PHE A 31 1.47 14.70 -3.70
N GLN A 32 0.33 15.12 -4.25
CA GLN A 32 0.32 16.11 -5.32
C GLN A 32 0.87 17.44 -4.79
N THR A 33 1.75 18.02 -5.59
CA THR A 33 2.30 19.35 -5.43
C THR A 33 2.21 20.05 -6.79
N LEU A 34 2.35 21.38 -6.79
CA LEU A 34 2.43 22.14 -8.04
C LEU A 34 3.49 21.59 -9.01
N PHE A 35 4.60 21.05 -8.48
CA PHE A 35 5.66 20.47 -9.29
C PHE A 35 5.24 19.15 -9.95
N THR A 36 4.59 18.25 -9.21
CA THR A 36 4.15 16.97 -9.78
C THR A 36 3.01 17.15 -10.77
N GLU A 37 2.15 18.15 -10.57
CA GLU A 37 1.13 18.53 -11.55
C GLU A 37 1.75 19.03 -12.86
N LEU A 38 2.78 19.89 -12.77
CA LEU A 38 3.50 20.39 -13.94
C LEU A 38 4.25 19.30 -14.71
N LEU A 39 4.62 18.20 -14.03
CA LEU A 39 5.32 17.05 -14.61
C LEU A 39 4.39 15.85 -14.86
N ALA A 40 3.07 16.05 -14.87
CA ALA A 40 2.12 14.95 -15.06
C ALA A 40 2.34 14.20 -16.39
N ASP A 41 2.84 14.87 -17.43
CA ASP A 41 3.22 14.21 -18.70
C ASP A 41 4.43 13.28 -18.53
N GLU A 42 5.35 13.58 -17.59
CA GLU A 42 6.44 12.69 -17.20
C GLU A 42 5.97 11.54 -16.30
N ALA A 43 4.77 11.65 -15.70
CA ALA A 43 4.19 10.53 -14.94
C ALA A 43 3.90 9.31 -15.83
N ALA A 44 3.70 9.51 -17.13
CA ALA A 44 3.63 8.43 -18.11
C ALA A 44 4.95 7.60 -18.18
N ALA A 45 6.07 8.15 -17.70
CA ALA A 45 7.33 7.43 -17.57
C ALA A 45 7.44 6.61 -16.26
N GLN A 46 6.59 6.86 -15.26
CA GLN A 46 6.59 6.07 -14.03
C GLN A 46 5.66 4.86 -14.20
N ASP A 47 6.24 3.67 -14.22
CA ASP A 47 5.47 2.42 -14.20
C ASP A 47 4.90 2.19 -12.78
N PRO A 48 3.56 2.20 -12.60
CA PRO A 48 2.98 2.03 -11.27
C PRO A 48 3.28 0.65 -10.66
N ALA A 49 3.56 -0.39 -11.47
CA ALA A 49 3.96 -1.69 -10.96
C ALA A 49 5.35 -1.63 -10.30
N ILE A 50 6.27 -0.88 -10.91
CA ILE A 50 7.60 -0.62 -10.34
C ILE A 50 7.48 0.15 -9.03
N VAL A 51 6.66 1.21 -8.99
CA VAL A 51 6.43 2.01 -7.77
C VAL A 51 5.85 1.14 -6.66
N LEU A 52 4.82 0.34 -6.95
CA LEU A 52 4.19 -0.57 -6.00
C LEU A 52 5.20 -1.57 -5.43
N THR A 53 5.91 -2.31 -6.28
CA THR A 53 6.88 -3.32 -5.84
C THR A 53 8.09 -2.71 -5.12
N ALA A 54 8.49 -1.49 -5.46
CA ALA A 54 9.54 -0.75 -4.74
C ALA A 54 9.10 -0.32 -3.34
N ALA A 55 7.85 0.11 -3.18
CA ALA A 55 7.26 0.47 -1.90
C ALA A 55 7.07 -0.74 -1.00
N LEU A 56 6.49 -1.82 -1.53
CA LEU A 56 6.30 -3.08 -0.79
C LEU A 56 7.62 -3.66 -0.29
N ALA A 57 8.71 -3.50 -1.05
CA ALA A 57 10.05 -3.93 -0.67
C ALA A 57 10.78 -3.02 0.32
N SER A 58 10.16 -1.93 0.78
CA SER A 58 10.75 -1.06 1.80
C SER A 58 10.47 -1.62 3.18
N ASN A 59 11.51 -1.82 3.99
CA ASN A 59 11.35 -2.30 5.37
C ASN A 59 10.94 -1.20 6.34
N ASP A 60 11.18 0.06 6.00
CA ASP A 60 10.80 1.24 6.80
C ASP A 60 10.00 2.18 5.91
N LEU A 61 8.76 1.78 5.61
CA LEU A 61 7.86 2.56 4.76
C LEU A 61 7.11 3.59 5.61
N ASP A 62 7.14 4.86 5.20
CA ASP A 62 6.34 5.87 5.88
C ASP A 62 4.84 5.51 5.83
N PRO A 63 4.09 5.65 6.94
CA PRO A 63 2.67 5.30 6.99
C PRO A 63 1.82 5.96 5.90
N ARG A 64 2.11 7.20 5.52
CA ARG A 64 1.36 7.90 4.46
C ARG A 64 1.61 7.31 3.08
N VAL A 65 2.82 6.79 2.86
CA VAL A 65 3.15 6.07 1.62
C VAL A 65 2.45 4.72 1.60
N ALA A 66 2.38 4.02 2.74
CA ALA A 66 1.62 2.77 2.87
C ALA A 66 0.11 2.99 2.62
N GLU A 67 -0.47 4.07 3.15
CA GLU A 67 -1.86 4.49 2.93
C GLU A 67 -2.18 4.79 1.45
N ALA A 68 -1.18 5.14 0.65
CA ALA A 68 -1.36 5.42 -0.78
C ALA A 68 -1.40 4.17 -1.66
N LEU A 69 -0.85 3.04 -1.20
CA LEU A 69 -0.72 1.84 -2.03
C LEU A 69 -2.07 1.22 -2.45
N PRO A 70 -3.11 1.16 -1.59
CA PRO A 70 -4.42 0.68 -2.01
C PRO A 70 -5.04 1.55 -3.11
N TRP A 71 -4.85 2.87 -3.05
CA TRP A 71 -5.28 3.78 -4.12
C TRP A 71 -4.56 3.48 -5.43
N LEU A 72 -3.25 3.23 -5.40
CA LEU A 72 -2.48 2.89 -6.61
C LEU A 72 -3.05 1.63 -7.28
N VAL A 73 -3.36 0.60 -6.50
CA VAL A 73 -3.96 -0.65 -6.99
C VAL A 73 -5.33 -0.41 -7.62
N LEU A 74 -6.18 0.42 -7.02
CA LEU A 74 -7.50 0.78 -7.56
C LEU A 74 -7.41 1.66 -8.81
N ARG A 75 -6.49 2.62 -8.82
CA ARG A 75 -6.30 3.58 -9.92
C ARG A 75 -5.73 2.91 -11.17
N TYR A 76 -4.87 1.92 -10.97
CA TYR A 76 -4.20 1.18 -12.05
C TYR A 76 -4.59 -0.30 -11.99
N PRO A 77 -5.82 -0.69 -12.36
CA PRO A 77 -6.23 -2.09 -12.32
C PRO A 77 -5.55 -2.94 -13.41
N ASN A 78 -4.94 -2.29 -14.40
CA ASN A 78 -4.27 -2.91 -15.55
C ASN A 78 -2.74 -2.97 -15.43
N LEU A 79 -2.20 -2.98 -14.20
CA LEU A 79 -0.80 -3.30 -13.97
C LEU A 79 -0.42 -4.62 -14.65
N ASP A 80 0.86 -4.79 -14.96
CA ASP A 80 1.41 -6.12 -15.27
C ASP A 80 1.43 -6.95 -13.99
N TRP A 81 0.30 -7.58 -13.68
CA TRP A 81 0.10 -8.39 -12.49
C TRP A 81 0.97 -9.64 -12.49
N ASN A 82 1.21 -10.25 -13.65
CA ASN A 82 2.12 -11.38 -13.78
C ASN A 82 3.53 -10.99 -13.33
N TRP A 83 4.03 -9.85 -13.80
CA TRP A 83 5.32 -9.31 -13.35
C TRP A 83 5.30 -8.92 -11.87
N THR A 84 4.25 -8.23 -11.42
CA THR A 84 4.12 -7.71 -10.04
C THR A 84 4.13 -8.85 -9.02
N ILE A 85 3.37 -9.92 -9.25
CA ILE A 85 3.32 -11.10 -8.38
C ILE A 85 4.67 -11.80 -8.38
N LYS A 86 5.29 -11.97 -9.54
CA LYS A 86 6.62 -12.60 -9.66
C LYS A 86 7.68 -11.83 -8.89
N GLU A 87 7.71 -10.50 -9.01
CA GLU A 87 8.67 -9.65 -8.32
C GLU A 87 8.39 -9.59 -6.81
N ALA A 88 7.12 -9.56 -6.40
CA ALA A 88 6.74 -9.65 -4.98
C ALA A 88 7.24 -10.96 -4.35
N ARG A 89 7.07 -12.10 -5.03
CA ARG A 89 7.61 -13.40 -4.59
C ARG A 89 9.13 -13.40 -4.50
N ARG A 90 9.80 -12.85 -5.52
CA ARG A 90 11.28 -12.75 -5.55
C ARG A 90 11.81 -11.97 -4.35
N ARG A 91 11.12 -10.90 -3.96
CA ARG A 91 11.48 -10.04 -2.82
C ARG A 91 10.90 -10.50 -1.48
N LYS A 92 10.10 -11.58 -1.47
CA LYS A 92 9.40 -12.13 -0.30
C LYS A 92 8.42 -11.15 0.36
N VAL A 93 7.72 -10.35 -0.46
CA VAL A 93 6.75 -9.32 -0.01
C VAL A 93 5.33 -9.59 -0.50
N GLN A 94 5.02 -10.83 -0.88
CA GLN A 94 3.67 -11.21 -1.33
C GLN A 94 2.58 -10.99 -0.26
N ASN A 95 2.92 -11.10 1.03
CA ASN A 95 1.99 -10.85 2.12
C ASN A 95 1.59 -9.37 2.16
N ARG A 96 2.57 -8.47 1.96
CA ARG A 96 2.31 -7.02 1.86
C ARG A 96 1.48 -6.69 0.63
N LEU A 97 1.77 -7.33 -0.51
CA LEU A 97 0.98 -7.17 -1.73
C LEU A 97 -0.47 -7.60 -1.51
N GLY A 98 -0.69 -8.81 -1.01
CA GLY A 98 -2.02 -9.34 -0.77
C GLY A 98 -2.83 -8.45 0.18
N TYR A 99 -2.21 -8.01 1.27
CA TYR A 99 -2.85 -7.10 2.21
C TYR A 99 -3.22 -5.74 1.61
N VAL A 100 -2.36 -5.15 0.77
CA VAL A 100 -2.68 -3.91 0.05
C VAL A 100 -3.88 -4.12 -0.90
N ILE A 101 -3.96 -5.26 -1.59
CA ILE A 101 -5.10 -5.59 -2.46
C ILE A 101 -6.38 -5.78 -1.64
N SER A 102 -6.33 -6.46 -0.48
CA SER A 102 -7.50 -6.58 0.41
C SER A 102 -8.01 -5.21 0.86
N LEU A 103 -7.10 -4.31 1.24
CA LEU A 103 -7.45 -2.94 1.64
C LEU A 103 -8.07 -2.16 0.47
N ALA A 104 -7.55 -2.33 -0.74
CA ALA A 104 -8.08 -1.73 -1.95
C ALA A 104 -9.51 -2.21 -2.23
N LEU A 105 -9.76 -3.53 -2.19
CA LEU A 105 -11.09 -4.11 -2.39
C LEU A 105 -12.10 -3.58 -1.38
N GLN A 106 -11.72 -3.49 -0.10
CA GLN A 106 -12.60 -2.95 0.94
C GLN A 106 -12.93 -1.48 0.73
N ALA A 107 -11.92 -0.66 0.46
CA ALA A 107 -12.11 0.77 0.31
C ALA A 107 -12.82 1.15 -0.99
N GLY A 108 -12.59 0.40 -2.08
CA GLY A 108 -13.21 0.60 -3.38
C GLY A 108 -14.63 0.05 -3.50
N SER A 109 -15.09 -0.77 -2.56
CA SER A 109 -16.36 -1.53 -2.66
C SER A 109 -17.61 -0.69 -2.97
N ALA A 110 -17.63 0.59 -2.58
CA ALA A 110 -18.77 1.47 -2.77
C ALA A 110 -18.66 2.39 -4.00
N ALA A 111 -17.46 2.64 -4.52
CA ALA A 111 -17.19 3.71 -5.50
C ALA A 111 -16.43 3.26 -6.75
N THR A 112 -15.93 2.02 -6.76
CA THR A 112 -15.19 1.45 -7.89
C THR A 112 -16.11 0.58 -8.75
N ASP A 113 -15.86 0.59 -10.05
CA ASP A 113 -16.56 -0.27 -10.99
C ASP A 113 -16.45 -1.78 -10.61
N PRO A 114 -17.56 -2.55 -10.65
CA PRO A 114 -17.55 -3.96 -10.26
C PRO A 114 -16.59 -4.84 -11.06
N GLU A 115 -16.34 -4.57 -12.35
CA GLU A 115 -15.41 -5.34 -13.17
C GLU A 115 -13.98 -5.21 -12.63
N THR A 116 -13.61 -3.99 -12.23
CA THR A 116 -12.32 -3.73 -11.58
C THR A 116 -12.18 -4.48 -10.28
N LEU A 117 -13.23 -4.50 -9.44
CA LEU A 117 -13.21 -5.23 -8.17
C LEU A 117 -13.12 -6.75 -8.37
N VAL A 118 -13.85 -7.30 -9.33
CA VAL A 118 -13.76 -8.75 -9.68
C VAL A 118 -12.35 -9.09 -10.15
N LYS A 119 -11.75 -8.25 -11.01
CA LYS A 119 -10.39 -8.46 -11.47
C LYS A 119 -9.39 -8.47 -10.31
N LEU A 120 -9.47 -7.47 -9.42
CA LEU A 120 -8.61 -7.39 -8.24
C LEU A 120 -8.82 -8.55 -7.26
N SER A 121 -10.06 -9.04 -7.11
CA SER A 121 -10.36 -10.24 -6.32
C SER A 121 -9.67 -11.48 -6.88
N ASN A 122 -9.70 -11.68 -8.20
CA ASN A 122 -9.00 -12.80 -8.84
C ASN A 122 -7.48 -12.72 -8.63
N ILE A 123 -6.92 -11.51 -8.67
CA ILE A 123 -5.50 -11.27 -8.40
C ILE A 123 -5.17 -11.54 -6.92
N GLU A 124 -6.03 -11.13 -6.00
CA GLU A 124 -5.89 -11.42 -4.58
C GLU A 124 -5.82 -12.93 -4.32
N GLU A 125 -6.72 -13.70 -4.95
CA GLU A 125 -6.72 -15.16 -4.89
C GLU A 125 -5.42 -15.75 -5.44
N GLU A 126 -4.92 -15.25 -6.57
CA GLU A 126 -3.64 -15.69 -7.14
C GLU A 126 -2.47 -15.42 -6.17
N VAL A 127 -2.41 -14.22 -5.58
CA VAL A 127 -1.41 -13.87 -4.56
C VAL A 127 -1.54 -14.76 -3.33
N PHE A 128 -2.77 -15.17 -2.97
CA PHE A 128 -3.02 -16.02 -1.82
C PHE A 128 -2.41 -17.42 -1.98
N THR A 129 -2.37 -17.94 -3.21
CA THR A 129 -1.72 -19.23 -3.50
C THR A 129 -0.22 -19.25 -3.20
N VAL A 130 0.43 -18.08 -3.15
CA VAL A 130 1.87 -17.94 -2.90
C VAL A 130 2.19 -17.26 -1.57
N ARG A 131 1.18 -17.09 -0.70
CA ARG A 131 1.27 -16.49 0.65
C ARG A 131 2.36 -17.15 1.49
N LEU A 132 3.05 -16.35 2.32
CA LEU A 132 4.01 -16.84 3.30
C LEU A 132 3.35 -17.04 4.66
N GLU A 133 3.71 -18.14 5.33
CA GLU A 133 3.36 -18.38 6.73
C GLU A 133 4.13 -17.46 7.70
N ALA A 134 5.24 -16.87 7.23
CA ALA A 134 6.03 -15.94 8.02
C ALA A 134 5.27 -14.62 8.25
N GLU A 135 5.44 -14.08 9.45
CA GLU A 135 4.96 -12.75 9.81
C GLU A 135 5.75 -11.66 9.08
N ASP A 136 5.07 -10.60 8.65
CA ASP A 136 5.66 -9.45 7.96
C ASP A 136 5.09 -8.11 8.50
N THR A 137 5.72 -6.99 8.15
CA THR A 137 5.30 -5.63 8.54
C THR A 137 5.87 -4.59 7.58
N PHE A 138 5.22 -3.43 7.47
CA PHE A 138 5.74 -2.29 6.69
C PHE A 138 6.80 -1.46 7.43
N CYS A 139 6.99 -1.70 8.74
CA CYS A 139 7.85 -0.90 9.61
C CYS A 139 9.04 -1.72 10.14
N GLU A 140 10.25 -1.15 10.11
CA GLU A 140 11.46 -1.91 10.44
C GLU A 140 11.54 -2.21 11.94
N ARG A 141 11.02 -1.29 12.77
CA ARG A 141 11.13 -1.38 14.24
C ARG A 141 9.77 -1.17 14.89
N LEU A 142 9.17 -2.29 15.29
CA LEU A 142 8.09 -2.31 16.27
C LEU A 142 8.65 -2.83 17.59
N ALA A 143 8.46 -2.06 18.67
CA ALA A 143 8.69 -2.55 20.02
C ALA A 143 7.77 -3.76 20.28
N GLU A 144 8.22 -4.74 21.07
CA GLU A 144 7.47 -6.00 21.24
C GLU A 144 6.09 -5.77 21.85
N GLU A 145 5.94 -4.81 22.77
CA GLU A 145 4.64 -4.41 23.32
C GLU A 145 3.68 -3.90 22.24
N GLN A 146 4.19 -3.08 21.30
CA GLN A 146 3.40 -2.56 20.21
C GLN A 146 3.07 -3.62 19.17
N ARG A 147 4.00 -4.55 18.92
CA ARG A 147 3.78 -5.72 18.07
C ARG A 147 2.68 -6.62 18.65
N ALA A 148 2.76 -6.94 19.93
CA ALA A 148 1.74 -7.74 20.64
C ALA A 148 0.37 -7.07 20.61
N TRP A 149 0.32 -5.75 20.82
CA TRP A 149 -0.93 -4.98 20.72
C TRP A 149 -1.52 -4.99 19.30
N LEU A 150 -0.68 -4.82 18.27
CA LEU A 150 -1.12 -4.89 16.87
C LEU A 150 -1.64 -6.28 16.51
N ARG A 151 -0.99 -7.37 16.95
CA ARG A 151 -1.49 -8.74 16.77
C ARG A 151 -2.88 -8.93 17.39
N ALA A 152 -3.07 -8.46 18.62
CA ALA A 152 -4.34 -8.60 19.34
C ALA A 152 -5.49 -7.83 18.63
N THR A 153 -5.18 -6.65 18.10
CA THR A 153 -6.14 -5.73 17.46
C THR A 153 -6.21 -5.84 15.93
N ALA A 154 -5.44 -6.77 15.34
CA ALA A 154 -5.27 -6.90 13.91
C ALA A 154 -6.62 -7.13 13.21
N PRO A 155 -6.91 -6.37 12.13
CA PRO A 155 -8.08 -6.62 11.32
C PRO A 155 -7.99 -7.99 10.61
N PRO A 156 -9.12 -8.58 10.18
CA PRO A 156 -9.14 -9.92 9.59
C PRO A 156 -8.16 -10.10 8.43
N GLU A 157 -8.00 -9.09 7.59
CA GLU A 157 -7.17 -9.10 6.40
C GLU A 157 -5.68 -9.08 6.79
N ALA A 158 -5.32 -8.34 7.83
CA ALA A 158 -3.95 -8.33 8.34
C ALA A 158 -3.58 -9.72 8.90
N ARG A 159 -4.52 -10.41 9.55
CA ARG A 159 -4.33 -11.80 10.00
C ARG A 159 -4.25 -12.77 8.83
N GLN A 160 -5.12 -12.61 7.82
CA GLN A 160 -5.12 -13.42 6.61
C GLN A 160 -3.75 -13.39 5.91
N TRP A 161 -3.08 -12.24 5.89
CA TRP A 161 -1.79 -12.08 5.24
C TRP A 161 -0.59 -12.14 6.18
N ASN A 162 -0.77 -12.54 7.44
CA ASN A 162 0.31 -12.56 8.44
C ASN A 162 1.07 -11.22 8.54
N ILE A 163 0.34 -10.09 8.46
CA ILE A 163 0.89 -8.74 8.50
C ILE A 163 0.62 -8.10 9.88
N VAL A 164 1.67 -7.60 10.53
CA VAL A 164 1.53 -6.75 11.72
C VAL A 164 1.46 -5.30 11.27
N CYS A 165 0.23 -4.83 11.04
CA CYS A 165 -0.09 -3.45 10.67
C CYS A 165 -1.41 -3.01 11.31
N GLY A 166 -1.49 -1.72 11.65
CA GLY A 166 -2.71 -1.11 12.17
C GLY A 166 -3.60 -0.46 11.11
N LEU A 167 -3.14 -0.40 9.85
CA LEU A 167 -3.84 0.26 8.74
C LEU A 167 -5.17 -0.44 8.45
N ARG A 168 -6.21 0.32 8.14
CA ARG A 168 -7.53 -0.23 7.79
C ARG A 168 -8.09 0.55 6.63
N ALA A 169 -9.01 -0.06 5.88
CA ALA A 169 -9.65 0.58 4.72
C ALA A 169 -10.28 1.93 5.08
N LYS A 170 -10.89 2.05 6.27
CA LYS A 170 -11.49 3.30 6.79
C LYS A 170 -10.49 4.42 7.07
N ASP A 171 -9.20 4.08 7.19
CA ASP A 171 -8.13 5.05 7.49
C ASP A 171 -7.52 5.60 6.19
N LEU A 172 -8.00 5.17 5.01
CA LEU A 172 -7.47 5.58 3.71
C LEU A 172 -8.20 6.84 3.19
N PRO A 173 -7.55 8.01 3.20
CA PRO A 173 -8.23 9.28 2.90
C PRO A 173 -8.61 9.46 1.44
N TYR A 174 -7.93 8.76 0.52
CA TYR A 174 -8.08 8.92 -0.93
C TYR A 174 -8.32 7.59 -1.65
N ALA A 175 -8.76 6.55 -0.95
CA ALA A 175 -8.93 5.23 -1.58
C ALA A 175 -10.14 5.15 -2.52
N THR A 176 -10.95 6.19 -2.61
CA THR A 176 -11.98 6.35 -3.63
C THR A 176 -11.71 7.63 -4.42
N PRO A 177 -11.95 7.64 -5.74
CA PRO A 177 -11.79 8.83 -6.57
C PRO A 177 -12.74 9.97 -6.19
#